data_AF-A0A017STN4-F1
#
_entry.id   AF-A0A017STN4-F1
#
_cell.length_a   1.000
_cell.length_b   1.000
_cell.length_c   1.000
_cell.angle_alpha   90.00
_cell.angle_beta   90.00
_cell.angle_gamma   90.00
#
_symmetry.space_group_name_H-M   'P 1'
#
loop_
_entity.id
_entity.type
_entity.pdbx_description
1 polymer ?
#
loop_
_entity_poly.entity_id
_entity_poly.type
_entity_poly.pdbx_seq_one_letter_code
_entity_poly.pdbx_strand_id
1 'polypeptide(L)'
;MGVGGAGGGEGGAGGGVVTPVCGDGSITGAEACDDGNTTGGDGCSSTCAVETGYTCAGTPSVCADINECQNGTDNCDTNAACTNLPGSFNCACNSGYQGDGTTCTDIDECMLGVDDCAAGETCVNTPGGFTCDTAVCAPPNMVCGSQCVDTASSAAHCGSCDNACAANQACESSTCVDFGNLRINVMWSRAGDVDLFVATPNGNIISYLNVGPNAGTDGGQLDATDDTGTGPESIFWDTADMPPSGSYSICLNAYNQYFDPDLSAADPVSYIVKVQRPGEPTQEFSGVYTEDTDSTQCAPGTVNYVGSFDYP
;
A
#
# COMPACT_ATOMS: atom_id res chain seq x y z
N MET A 1 -113.22 5.53 6.79
CA MET A 1 -113.18 6.96 7.17
C MET A 1 -111.92 7.17 7.97
N GLY A 2 -111.07 8.09 7.50
CA GLY A 2 -109.70 8.23 7.99
C GLY A 2 -109.55 9.09 9.23
N VAL A 3 -108.37 8.96 9.81
CA VAL A 3 -107.54 9.96 10.54
C VAL A 3 -106.19 9.23 10.72
N GLY A 4 -105.02 9.70 10.28
CA GLY A 4 -104.52 11.06 10.20
C GLY A 4 -103.55 11.30 11.35
N GLY A 5 -102.24 11.26 11.08
CA GLY A 5 -101.15 11.59 12.02
C GLY A 5 -99.82 11.01 11.53
N ALA A 6 -99.07 11.72 10.67
CA ALA A 6 -97.98 12.65 11.05
C ALA A 6 -97.02 11.98 12.05
N GLY A 7 -95.84 11.49 11.66
CA GLY A 7 -94.82 12.22 10.92
C GLY A 7 -93.96 13.03 11.90
N GLY A 8 -93.20 12.34 12.74
CA GLY A 8 -92.18 12.92 13.61
C GLY A 8 -90.86 12.22 13.32
N GLY A 9 -90.02 12.86 12.49
CA GLY A 9 -88.66 12.43 12.25
C GLY A 9 -87.79 12.81 13.44
N GLU A 10 -87.13 11.83 14.02
CA GLU A 10 -85.87 12.06 14.71
C GLU A 10 -84.77 11.67 13.73
N GLY A 11 -84.18 12.69 13.11
CA GLY A 11 -82.93 12.58 12.38
C GLY A 11 -81.85 12.19 13.37
N GLY A 12 -81.60 10.88 13.49
CA GLY A 12 -80.37 10.36 14.05
C GLY A 12 -79.23 10.82 13.16
N ALA A 13 -78.49 11.82 13.62
CA ALA A 13 -77.19 12.14 13.08
C ALA A 13 -76.33 10.89 13.20
N GLY A 14 -76.18 10.16 12.10
CA GLY A 14 -75.19 9.13 11.94
C GLY A 14 -73.82 9.79 11.99
N GLY A 15 -73.29 9.98 13.20
CA GLY A 15 -71.87 10.18 13.41
C GLY A 15 -71.17 8.90 13.01
N GLY A 16 -70.95 8.74 11.70
CA GLY A 16 -70.09 7.70 11.17
C GLY A 16 -68.72 7.90 11.78
N VAL A 17 -68.29 6.93 12.60
CA VAL A 17 -66.89 6.82 13.00
C VAL A 17 -66.13 6.63 11.69
N VAL A 18 -65.45 7.66 11.22
CA VAL A 18 -64.53 7.54 10.09
C VAL A 18 -63.41 6.65 10.60
N THR A 19 -63.41 5.40 10.15
CA THR A 19 -62.29 4.49 10.41
C THR A 19 -61.09 5.05 9.65
N PRO A 20 -59.96 5.33 10.30
CA PRO A 20 -58.77 5.80 9.61
C PRO A 20 -58.34 4.74 8.59
N VAL A 21 -58.12 5.15 7.35
CA VAL A 21 -57.71 4.29 6.24
C VAL A 21 -56.48 4.92 5.62
N CYS A 22 -55.32 4.33 5.93
CA CYS A 22 -54.07 4.80 5.37
C CYS A 22 -54.03 4.65 3.85
N GLY A 23 -53.63 5.74 3.18
CA GLY A 23 -53.46 5.83 1.74
C GLY A 23 -54.73 6.27 1.01
N ASP A 24 -55.72 6.82 1.71
CA ASP A 24 -56.94 7.36 1.09
C ASP A 24 -56.83 8.88 0.79
N GLY A 25 -55.70 9.50 1.13
CA GLY A 25 -55.40 10.90 0.94
C GLY A 25 -55.96 11.82 2.04
N SER A 26 -56.56 11.29 3.10
CA SER A 26 -57.22 12.05 4.16
C SER A 26 -56.65 11.71 5.54
N ILE A 27 -55.97 12.67 6.17
CA ILE A 27 -55.45 12.47 7.53
C ILE A 27 -56.62 12.46 8.53
N THR A 28 -56.93 11.28 9.07
CA THR A 28 -57.99 11.06 10.04
C THR A 28 -57.52 10.21 11.23
N GLY A 29 -58.16 10.38 12.39
CA GLY A 29 -57.84 9.57 13.57
C GLY A 29 -56.40 9.74 14.07
N ALA A 30 -55.60 8.67 13.98
CA ALA A 30 -54.23 8.59 14.52
C ALA A 30 -53.13 8.70 13.44
N GLU A 31 -53.49 9.01 12.20
CA GLU A 31 -52.55 9.18 11.09
C GLU A 31 -51.69 10.44 11.31
N ALA A 32 -50.38 10.31 11.15
CA ALA A 32 -49.44 11.43 11.21
C ALA A 32 -49.18 12.05 9.82
N CYS A 33 -49.44 11.27 8.77
CA CYS A 33 -49.42 11.65 7.36
C CYS A 33 -50.40 10.74 6.60
N ASP A 34 -50.79 11.13 5.38
CA ASP A 34 -51.45 10.25 4.41
C ASP A 34 -51.20 10.83 3.02
N ASP A 35 -50.33 10.20 2.23
CA ASP A 35 -49.89 10.64 0.91
C ASP A 35 -50.68 10.01 -0.25
N GLY A 36 -51.81 9.36 0.07
CA GLY A 36 -52.69 8.73 -0.90
C GLY A 36 -52.23 7.36 -1.40
N ASN A 37 -51.26 6.72 -0.72
CA ASN A 37 -50.90 5.34 -0.99
C ASN A 37 -50.35 4.60 0.26
N THR A 38 -49.87 3.37 0.11
CA THR A 38 -49.32 2.55 1.22
C THR A 38 -47.89 2.04 0.95
N THR A 39 -47.22 2.62 -0.04
CA THR A 39 -45.79 2.43 -0.30
C THR A 39 -45.03 3.07 0.86
N GLY A 40 -43.90 2.46 1.26
CA GLY A 40 -42.99 3.07 2.22
C GLY A 40 -41.69 3.49 1.53
N GLY A 41 -40.91 4.34 2.18
CA GLY A 41 -39.68 4.92 1.67
C GLY A 41 -39.87 6.20 0.85
N ASP A 42 -41.08 6.75 0.80
CA ASP A 42 -41.42 8.05 0.17
C ASP A 42 -41.83 9.12 1.22
N GLY A 43 -41.67 8.81 2.51
CA GLY A 43 -41.86 9.73 3.62
C GLY A 43 -43.14 9.51 4.43
N CYS A 44 -44.11 8.77 3.90
CA CYS A 44 -45.29 8.33 4.66
C CYS A 44 -45.39 6.81 4.65
N SER A 45 -45.31 6.18 5.82
CA SER A 45 -45.25 4.72 5.89
C SER A 45 -46.59 4.06 5.53
N SER A 46 -46.57 2.75 5.26
CA SER A 46 -47.78 1.92 5.07
C SER A 46 -48.79 1.94 6.24
N THR A 47 -48.41 2.49 7.40
CA THR A 47 -49.28 2.68 8.56
C THR A 47 -49.55 4.16 8.86
N CYS A 48 -49.28 5.05 7.90
CA CYS A 48 -49.52 6.50 7.96
C CYS A 48 -48.79 7.18 9.12
N ALA A 49 -47.57 6.72 9.37
CA ALA A 49 -46.59 7.38 10.22
C ALA A 49 -45.56 8.10 9.33
N VAL A 50 -45.17 9.32 9.69
CA VAL A 50 -44.07 10.02 9.02
C VAL A 50 -42.80 9.19 9.19
N GLU A 51 -42.12 8.90 8.08
CA GLU A 51 -40.88 8.13 8.09
C GLU A 51 -39.71 8.96 8.63
N THR A 52 -38.78 8.31 9.31
CA THR A 52 -37.58 8.97 9.83
C THR A 52 -36.79 9.61 8.69
N GLY A 53 -36.32 10.84 8.89
CA GLY A 53 -35.59 11.59 7.86
C GLY A 53 -36.50 12.32 6.87
N TYR A 54 -37.82 12.31 7.05
CA TYR A 54 -38.76 13.04 6.19
C TYR A 54 -39.57 14.09 6.94
N THR A 55 -40.05 15.07 6.19
CA THR A 55 -41.08 16.03 6.62
C THR A 55 -42.28 15.95 5.70
N CYS A 56 -43.48 15.88 6.27
CA CYS A 56 -44.74 15.83 5.52
C CYS A 56 -45.62 17.03 5.86
N ALA A 57 -46.28 17.61 4.85
CA ALA A 57 -47.21 18.72 5.03
C ALA A 57 -48.44 18.58 4.13
N GLY A 58 -49.57 19.11 4.60
CA GLY A 58 -50.82 19.15 3.82
C GLY A 58 -51.68 17.89 3.93
N THR A 59 -52.80 17.88 3.19
CA THR A 59 -53.73 16.75 3.09
C THR A 59 -54.32 16.72 1.66
N PRO A 60 -53.99 15.73 0.82
CA PRO A 60 -53.03 14.64 1.04
C PRO A 60 -51.64 15.18 1.42
N SER A 61 -50.92 14.43 2.25
CA SER A 61 -49.55 14.74 2.67
C SER A 61 -48.62 14.76 1.48
N VAL A 62 -47.83 15.82 1.38
CA VAL A 62 -46.67 15.89 0.49
C VAL A 62 -45.44 15.76 1.37
N CYS A 63 -44.70 14.66 1.20
CA CYS A 63 -43.51 14.36 1.96
C CYS A 63 -42.24 14.71 1.18
N ALA A 64 -41.24 15.21 1.88
CA ALA A 64 -39.93 15.52 1.35
C ALA A 64 -38.85 15.06 2.32
N ASP A 65 -37.80 14.50 1.74
CA ASP A 65 -36.57 14.14 2.45
C ASP A 65 -35.94 15.37 3.13
N ILE A 66 -35.46 15.19 4.36
CA ILE A 66 -34.73 16.22 5.10
C ILE A 66 -33.30 16.19 4.58
N ASN A 67 -32.83 17.30 4.03
CA ASN A 67 -31.43 17.40 3.64
C ASN A 67 -30.56 17.84 4.84
N GLU A 68 -30.01 16.89 5.59
CA GLU A 68 -29.19 17.20 6.77
C GLU A 68 -27.93 18.00 6.41
N CYS A 69 -27.32 17.72 5.25
CA CYS A 69 -26.12 18.40 4.78
C CYS A 69 -26.35 19.89 4.47
N GLN A 70 -27.51 20.22 3.89
CA GLN A 70 -27.87 21.61 3.60
C GLN A 70 -28.35 22.34 4.86
N ASN A 71 -29.01 21.62 5.77
CA ASN A 71 -29.54 22.16 7.01
C ASN A 71 -28.47 22.30 8.10
N GLY A 72 -27.29 21.68 7.92
CA GLY A 72 -26.21 21.65 8.92
C GLY A 72 -26.60 20.89 10.19
N THR A 73 -27.45 19.87 10.05
CA THR A 73 -27.91 19.01 11.15
C THR A 73 -27.24 17.65 11.15
N ASP A 74 -26.35 17.39 10.18
CA ASP A 74 -25.50 16.22 10.15
C ASP A 74 -24.48 16.23 11.31
N ASN A 75 -23.86 15.08 11.54
CA ASN A 75 -22.78 14.91 12.52
C ASN A 75 -21.46 14.54 11.85
N CYS A 76 -21.26 14.92 10.58
CA CYS A 76 -20.02 14.64 9.88
C CYS A 76 -18.86 15.39 10.52
N ASP A 77 -17.67 14.78 10.47
CA ASP A 77 -16.44 15.46 10.88
C ASP A 77 -16.21 16.70 10.01
N THR A 78 -15.54 17.71 10.56
CA THR A 78 -15.05 18.86 9.79
C THR A 78 -14.18 18.50 8.59
N ASN A 79 -13.51 17.35 8.63
CA ASN A 79 -12.70 16.79 7.55
C ASN A 79 -13.45 15.69 6.78
N ALA A 80 -14.78 15.71 6.77
CA ALA A 80 -15.62 14.81 5.99
C ALA A 80 -16.58 15.57 5.06
N ALA A 81 -16.93 14.92 3.95
CA ALA A 81 -17.99 15.35 3.05
C ALA A 81 -19.32 14.69 3.43
N CYS A 82 -20.36 15.51 3.59
CA CYS A 82 -21.73 15.04 3.79
C CYS A 82 -22.43 14.79 2.44
N THR A 83 -23.07 13.64 2.31
CA THR A 83 -23.94 13.29 1.18
C THR A 83 -25.34 12.97 1.67
N ASN A 84 -26.33 13.71 1.18
CA ASN A 84 -27.73 13.50 1.52
C ASN A 84 -28.28 12.23 0.84
N LEU A 85 -29.06 11.44 1.56
CA LEU A 85 -29.69 10.20 1.07
C LEU A 85 -31.18 10.19 1.43
N PRO A 86 -32.05 9.49 0.68
CA PRO A 86 -33.46 9.40 1.06
C PRO A 86 -33.64 8.80 2.48
N GLY A 87 -34.14 9.60 3.41
CA GLY A 87 -34.37 9.25 4.81
C GLY A 87 -33.13 9.27 5.71
N SER A 88 -31.97 9.73 5.23
CA SER A 88 -30.71 9.74 5.98
C SER A 88 -29.61 10.58 5.32
N PHE A 89 -28.39 10.49 5.83
CA PHE A 89 -27.20 11.06 5.21
C PHE A 89 -26.01 10.13 5.45
N ASN A 90 -24.94 10.34 4.68
CA ASN A 90 -23.68 9.64 4.86
C ASN A 90 -22.52 10.63 4.94
N CYS A 91 -21.58 10.35 5.83
CA CYS A 91 -20.33 11.10 5.97
C CYS A 91 -19.18 10.27 5.41
N ALA A 92 -18.31 10.87 4.61
CA ALA A 92 -17.10 10.24 4.11
C ALA A 92 -15.90 11.16 4.35
N CYS A 93 -14.82 10.66 4.95
CA CYS A 93 -13.62 11.47 5.15
C CYS A 93 -13.11 12.03 3.82
N ASN A 94 -12.65 13.28 3.85
CA ASN A 94 -12.03 13.94 2.71
C ASN A 94 -10.73 13.22 2.32
N SER A 95 -10.25 13.43 1.09
CA SER A 95 -8.95 12.92 0.65
C SER A 95 -7.84 13.39 1.60
N GLY A 96 -6.91 12.47 1.94
CA GLY A 96 -5.87 12.70 2.95
C GLY A 96 -6.30 12.39 4.39
N TYR A 97 -7.55 11.97 4.60
CA TYR A 97 -8.06 11.58 5.93
C TYR A 97 -8.63 10.16 5.92
N GLN A 98 -8.52 9.49 7.06
CA GLN A 98 -9.08 8.16 7.31
C GLN A 98 -10.02 8.17 8.52
N GLY A 99 -11.02 7.29 8.52
CA GLY A 99 -11.98 7.19 9.62
C GLY A 99 -13.36 6.74 9.17
N ASP A 100 -14.37 6.97 10.01
CA ASP A 100 -15.76 6.56 9.76
C ASP A 100 -16.65 7.69 9.20
N GLY A 101 -16.07 8.85 8.89
CA GLY A 101 -16.77 10.03 8.39
C GLY A 101 -17.34 10.93 9.48
N THR A 102 -17.61 10.41 10.68
CA THR A 102 -17.98 11.22 11.87
C THR A 102 -16.76 11.56 12.72
N THR A 103 -15.71 10.75 12.62
CA THR A 103 -14.37 11.01 13.12
C THR A 103 -13.40 10.76 11.97
N CYS A 104 -12.67 11.80 11.56
CA CYS A 104 -11.66 11.72 10.51
C CYS A 104 -10.31 12.19 11.04
N THR A 105 -9.30 11.34 10.90
CA THR A 105 -7.92 11.64 11.27
C THR A 105 -7.06 11.74 10.04
N ASP A 106 -6.08 12.62 10.09
CA ASP A 106 -5.06 12.77 9.07
C ASP A 106 -4.36 11.44 8.77
N ILE A 107 -4.09 11.16 7.50
CA ILE A 107 -3.24 10.05 7.07
C ILE A 107 -1.81 10.57 7.08
N ASP A 108 -0.93 9.96 7.87
CA ASP A 108 0.49 10.34 7.85
C ASP A 108 1.20 9.58 6.72
N GLU A 109 1.26 10.17 5.52
CA GLU A 109 1.88 9.51 4.36
C GLU A 109 3.36 9.24 4.57
N CYS A 110 4.06 10.08 5.34
CA CYS A 110 5.46 9.94 5.66
C CYS A 110 5.73 8.72 6.56
N MET A 111 4.87 8.49 7.56
CA MET A 111 4.98 7.31 8.42
C MET A 111 4.64 6.02 7.68
N LEU A 112 3.74 6.09 6.71
CA LEU A 112 3.33 4.94 5.90
C LEU A 112 4.28 4.67 4.73
N GLY A 113 5.18 5.60 4.40
CA GLY A 113 6.10 5.50 3.26
C GLY A 113 5.38 5.47 1.91
N VAL A 114 4.25 6.17 1.83
CA VAL A 114 3.41 6.26 0.61
C VAL A 114 3.47 7.66 -0.02
N ASP A 115 4.39 8.50 0.44
CA ASP A 115 4.69 9.79 -0.15
C ASP A 115 5.28 9.65 -1.57
N ASP A 116 5.24 10.74 -2.33
CA ASP A 116 5.80 10.83 -3.68
C ASP A 116 7.07 11.70 -3.73
N CYS A 117 7.74 11.86 -2.59
CA CYS A 117 8.98 12.62 -2.52
C CYS A 117 10.10 11.94 -3.32
N ALA A 118 11.02 12.74 -3.86
CA ALA A 118 12.15 12.20 -4.58
C ALA A 118 13.10 11.46 -3.62
N ALA A 119 13.82 10.46 -4.14
CA ALA A 119 14.76 9.68 -3.36
C ALA A 119 15.73 10.58 -2.57
N GLY A 120 15.67 10.46 -1.24
CA GLY A 120 16.51 11.19 -0.30
C GLY A 120 15.98 12.53 0.20
N GLU A 121 14.83 13.00 -0.29
CA GLU A 121 14.12 14.15 0.28
C GLU A 121 13.50 13.79 1.65
N THR A 122 13.29 14.80 2.49
CA THR A 122 12.56 14.60 3.77
C THR A 122 11.08 14.82 3.55
N CYS A 123 10.28 13.77 3.77
CA CYS A 123 8.83 13.89 3.84
C CYS A 123 8.41 14.61 5.13
N VAL A 124 7.51 15.59 5.01
CA VAL A 124 6.90 16.32 6.13
C VAL A 124 5.39 16.21 6.02
N ASN A 125 4.79 15.50 6.99
CA ASN A 125 3.34 15.32 7.05
C ASN A 125 2.60 16.64 7.32
N THR A 126 1.45 16.82 6.71
CA THR A 126 0.58 18.00 6.85
C THR A 126 -0.89 17.59 6.90
N PRO A 127 -1.80 18.39 7.50
CA PRO A 127 -3.22 18.03 7.48
C PRO A 127 -3.78 17.87 6.06
N GLY A 128 -4.18 16.64 5.71
CA GLY A 128 -4.72 16.24 4.43
C GLY A 128 -3.69 15.89 3.35
N GLY A 129 -2.42 15.73 3.69
CA GLY A 129 -1.37 15.32 2.75
C GLY A 129 0.05 15.54 3.26
N PHE A 130 1.04 15.68 2.38
CA PHE A 130 2.43 15.88 2.79
C PHE A 130 3.15 16.90 1.90
N THR A 131 4.36 17.27 2.32
CA THR A 131 5.29 18.09 1.54
C THR A 131 6.68 17.48 1.55
N CYS A 132 7.43 17.69 0.48
CA CYS A 132 8.81 17.21 0.35
C CYS A 132 9.78 18.36 0.56
N ASP A 133 10.57 18.30 1.64
CA ASP A 133 11.58 19.31 1.94
C ASP A 133 12.88 19.02 1.18
N THR A 134 13.10 19.76 0.11
CA THR A 134 14.32 19.73 -0.71
C THR A 134 15.55 20.31 -0.02
N ALA A 135 15.40 21.04 1.09
CA ALA A 135 16.49 21.66 1.84
C ALA A 135 17.05 20.75 2.94
N VAL A 136 16.36 19.65 3.25
CA VAL A 136 16.77 18.69 4.28
C VAL A 136 16.68 17.29 3.69
N CYS A 137 17.81 16.59 3.66
CA CYS A 137 17.82 15.21 3.17
C CYS A 137 17.63 14.25 4.34
N ALA A 138 16.82 13.21 4.14
CA ALA A 138 16.65 12.16 5.13
C ALA A 138 18.00 11.40 5.29
N PRO A 139 18.50 11.18 6.52
CA PRO A 139 19.71 10.38 6.72
C PRO A 139 19.59 9.00 6.05
N PRO A 140 20.65 8.47 5.41
CA PRO A 140 22.04 8.95 5.40
C PRO A 140 22.37 9.96 4.28
N ASN A 141 21.37 10.53 3.62
CA ASN A 141 21.59 11.45 2.50
C ASN A 141 21.98 12.85 3.01
N MET A 142 22.66 13.64 2.17
CA MET A 142 22.97 15.04 2.48
C MET A 142 22.79 15.95 1.27
N VAL A 143 22.63 17.26 1.53
CA VAL A 143 22.49 18.27 0.47
C VAL A 143 23.85 18.54 -0.17
N CYS A 144 23.99 18.22 -1.46
CA CYS A 144 25.13 18.57 -2.29
C CYS A 144 24.69 19.51 -3.41
N GLY A 145 24.97 20.80 -3.24
CA GLY A 145 24.44 21.84 -4.12
C GLY A 145 22.93 21.98 -3.95
N SER A 146 22.16 21.55 -4.95
CA SER A 146 20.68 21.59 -4.95
C SER A 146 20.04 20.19 -4.99
N GLN A 147 20.81 19.13 -4.72
CA GLN A 147 20.31 17.76 -4.74
C GLN A 147 20.61 17.05 -3.44
N CYS A 148 19.71 16.15 -3.03
CA CYS A 148 20.01 15.14 -2.04
C CYS A 148 20.84 14.04 -2.69
N VAL A 149 21.93 13.68 -2.02
CA VAL A 149 22.87 12.69 -2.51
C VAL A 149 23.05 11.63 -1.45
N ASP A 150 22.97 10.36 -1.88
CA ASP A 150 23.21 9.21 -1.02
C ASP A 150 24.67 9.15 -0.63
N THR A 151 24.95 9.39 0.66
CA THR A 151 26.31 9.29 1.19
C THR A 151 26.60 7.96 1.87
N ALA A 152 25.64 7.04 1.97
CA ALA A 152 25.86 5.71 2.52
C ALA A 152 26.29 4.69 1.49
N SER A 153 25.83 4.81 0.24
CA SER A 153 26.07 3.81 -0.81
C SER A 153 26.67 4.38 -2.11
N SER A 154 26.67 5.69 -2.31
CA SER A 154 27.27 6.28 -3.50
C SER A 154 28.79 6.27 -3.45
N ALA A 155 29.42 5.53 -4.37
CA ALA A 155 30.87 5.57 -4.55
C ALA A 155 31.39 6.95 -5.00
N ALA A 156 30.53 7.83 -5.55
CA ALA A 156 30.94 9.17 -5.95
C ALA A 156 30.89 10.19 -4.78
N HIS A 157 30.14 9.89 -3.73
CA HIS A 157 29.79 10.84 -2.66
C HIS A 157 29.80 10.19 -1.26
N CYS A 158 30.74 9.26 -1.04
CA CYS A 158 30.73 8.39 0.14
C CYS A 158 31.05 9.16 1.42
N GLY A 159 30.09 9.24 2.35
CA GLY A 159 30.18 10.01 3.59
C GLY A 159 30.22 11.53 3.44
N SER A 160 30.43 12.07 2.23
CA SER A 160 30.35 13.51 1.95
C SER A 160 30.25 13.82 0.45
N CYS A 161 29.77 15.02 0.11
CA CYS A 161 29.51 15.46 -1.26
C CYS A 161 30.67 15.36 -2.25
N ASP A 162 31.92 15.43 -1.81
CA ASP A 162 33.07 15.44 -2.71
C ASP A 162 34.05 14.29 -2.42
N ASN A 163 33.57 13.22 -1.76
CA ASN A 163 34.39 12.05 -1.44
C ASN A 163 34.05 10.87 -2.35
N ALA A 164 34.74 10.82 -3.49
CA ALA A 164 34.69 9.65 -4.36
C ALA A 164 35.63 8.56 -3.84
N CYS A 165 35.11 7.33 -3.73
CA CYS A 165 35.91 6.15 -3.39
C CYS A 165 36.92 5.84 -4.50
N ALA A 166 38.05 5.22 -4.12
CA ALA A 166 39.04 4.76 -5.09
C ALA A 166 38.45 3.68 -6.01
N ALA A 167 39.16 3.40 -7.11
CA ALA A 167 38.69 2.46 -8.13
C ALA A 167 38.36 1.05 -7.57
N ASN A 168 39.10 0.58 -6.56
CA ASN A 168 38.95 -0.71 -5.89
C ASN A 168 38.10 -0.63 -4.60
N GLN A 169 37.33 0.46 -4.42
CA GLN A 169 36.56 0.73 -3.23
C GLN A 169 35.07 0.92 -3.52
N ALA A 170 34.23 0.40 -2.63
CA ALA A 170 32.79 0.62 -2.62
C ALA A 170 32.41 1.49 -1.42
N CYS A 171 31.32 2.24 -1.51
CA CYS A 171 30.78 2.93 -0.36
C CYS A 171 29.89 1.98 0.43
N GLU A 172 30.27 1.68 1.67
CA GLU A 172 29.47 0.89 2.60
C GLU A 172 29.30 1.68 3.90
N SER A 173 28.06 1.96 4.28
CA SER A 173 27.73 2.73 5.49
C SER A 173 28.55 4.02 5.62
N SER A 174 28.62 4.78 4.53
CA SER A 174 29.35 6.06 4.44
C SER A 174 30.87 5.96 4.57
N THR A 175 31.43 4.77 4.40
CA THR A 175 32.88 4.53 4.40
C THR A 175 33.30 3.86 3.11
N CYS A 176 34.37 4.35 2.48
CA CYS A 176 34.97 3.64 1.35
C CYS A 176 35.69 2.39 1.88
N VAL A 177 35.23 1.22 1.47
CA VAL A 177 35.80 -0.08 1.82
C VAL A 177 36.45 -0.72 0.61
N ASP A 178 37.65 -1.27 0.79
CA ASP A 178 38.34 -2.01 -0.28
C ASP A 178 37.62 -3.34 -0.52
N PHE A 179 37.27 -3.64 -1.77
CA PHE A 179 36.68 -4.93 -2.15
C PHE A 179 37.64 -5.83 -2.94
N GLY A 180 38.92 -5.45 -3.00
CA GLY A 180 39.93 -6.20 -3.74
C GLY A 180 39.69 -6.17 -5.25
N ASN A 181 39.51 -7.33 -5.86
CA ASN A 181 39.49 -7.50 -7.32
C ASN A 181 38.09 -7.66 -7.92
N LEU A 182 37.10 -8.10 -7.13
CA LEU A 182 35.72 -8.31 -7.60
C LEU A 182 34.76 -8.28 -6.40
N ARG A 183 33.67 -7.53 -6.53
CA ARG A 183 32.52 -7.56 -5.62
C ARG A 183 31.26 -7.85 -6.41
N ILE A 184 30.46 -8.79 -5.93
CA ILE A 184 29.13 -9.06 -6.46
C ILE A 184 28.18 -8.95 -5.27
N ASN A 185 27.27 -8.00 -5.32
CA ASN A 185 26.34 -7.70 -4.23
C ASN A 185 24.91 -7.84 -4.75
N VAL A 186 24.05 -8.57 -4.02
CA VAL A 186 22.63 -8.69 -4.34
C VAL A 186 21.79 -8.04 -3.24
N MET A 187 20.77 -7.28 -3.65
CA MET A 187 19.77 -6.66 -2.79
C MET A 187 18.39 -7.12 -3.24
N TRP A 188 17.42 -7.16 -2.33
CA TRP A 188 16.05 -7.57 -2.61
C TRP A 188 15.02 -6.68 -1.92
N SER A 189 13.78 -6.68 -2.41
CA SER A 189 12.72 -5.76 -1.93
C SER A 189 12.01 -6.16 -0.64
N ARG A 190 12.24 -7.38 -0.11
CA ARG A 190 11.50 -7.93 1.06
C ARG A 190 12.37 -8.71 2.02
N ALA A 191 12.07 -8.70 3.31
CA ALA A 191 12.70 -9.62 4.24
C ALA A 191 12.52 -11.09 3.78
N GLY A 192 13.62 -11.83 3.64
CA GLY A 192 13.64 -13.21 3.13
C GLY A 192 15.06 -13.58 2.71
N ASP A 193 15.43 -14.84 2.91
CA ASP A 193 16.78 -15.35 2.62
C ASP A 193 16.88 -15.84 1.16
N VAL A 194 17.85 -15.33 0.41
CA VAL A 194 18.16 -15.74 -0.97
C VAL A 194 19.66 -15.94 -1.10
N ASP A 195 20.06 -17.17 -1.35
CA ASP A 195 21.47 -17.52 -1.55
C ASP A 195 21.99 -17.02 -2.90
N LEU A 196 23.12 -16.30 -2.88
CA LEU A 196 23.86 -15.89 -4.07
C LEU A 196 24.90 -16.95 -4.47
N PHE A 197 24.80 -17.44 -5.71
CA PHE A 197 25.77 -18.32 -6.34
C PHE A 197 26.36 -17.69 -7.60
N VAL A 198 27.66 -17.89 -7.82
CA VAL A 198 28.33 -17.44 -9.03
C VAL A 198 29.14 -18.57 -9.65
N ALA A 199 28.78 -19.00 -10.86
CA ALA A 199 29.53 -19.97 -11.62
C ALA A 199 30.68 -19.28 -12.39
N THR A 200 31.90 -19.73 -12.14
CA THR A 200 33.11 -19.26 -12.83
C THR A 200 33.22 -19.84 -14.25
N PRO A 201 34.07 -19.27 -15.12
CA PRO A 201 34.30 -19.77 -16.48
C PRO A 201 34.77 -21.24 -16.53
N ASN A 202 35.43 -21.70 -15.47
CA ASN A 202 35.94 -23.06 -15.35
C ASN A 202 34.93 -24.05 -14.74
N GLY A 203 33.71 -23.60 -14.45
CA GLY A 203 32.63 -24.43 -13.89
C GLY A 203 32.67 -24.58 -12.35
N ASN A 204 33.57 -23.89 -11.65
CA ASN A 204 33.51 -23.82 -10.18
C ASN A 204 32.37 -22.89 -9.74
N ILE A 205 31.69 -23.23 -8.65
CA ILE A 205 30.68 -22.37 -8.01
C ILE A 205 31.32 -21.62 -6.84
N ILE A 206 31.04 -20.32 -6.74
CA ILE A 206 31.38 -19.45 -5.62
C ILE A 206 30.10 -19.20 -4.85
N SER A 207 30.10 -19.51 -3.55
CA SER A 207 29.00 -19.25 -2.60
C SER A 207 29.58 -18.86 -1.23
N TYR A 208 28.75 -18.22 -0.42
CA TYR A 208 29.03 -17.48 0.82
C TYR A 208 30.19 -18.00 1.70
N LEU A 209 31.39 -17.43 1.50
CA LEU A 209 32.67 -17.73 2.19
C LEU A 209 33.53 -18.86 1.60
N ASN A 210 34.20 -18.56 0.48
CA ASN A 210 35.64 -18.79 0.29
C ASN A 210 36.07 -17.96 -0.94
N VAL A 211 36.77 -16.83 -0.75
CA VAL A 211 38.23 -16.78 -0.62
C VAL A 211 38.89 -17.75 -1.60
N GLY A 212 39.63 -17.20 -2.57
CA GLY A 212 40.30 -17.92 -3.66
C GLY A 212 41.10 -19.16 -3.23
N PRO A 213 41.66 -19.93 -4.18
CA PRO A 213 41.89 -21.38 -4.09
C PRO A 213 42.78 -21.97 -2.97
N ASN A 214 43.08 -21.28 -1.86
CA ASN A 214 43.89 -21.76 -0.74
C ASN A 214 43.47 -21.30 0.68
N ALA A 215 42.26 -20.81 0.93
CA ALA A 215 41.86 -20.45 2.30
C ALA A 215 41.03 -21.55 2.97
N GLY A 216 41.54 -22.07 4.09
CA GLY A 216 40.78 -22.87 5.04
C GLY A 216 40.26 -21.99 6.18
N THR A 217 39.18 -22.49 6.79
CA THR A 217 38.47 -22.06 8.00
C THR A 217 37.53 -20.86 7.90
N ASP A 218 36.27 -21.16 7.58
CA ASP A 218 35.11 -20.88 8.43
C ASP A 218 34.02 -21.93 8.09
N GLY A 219 33.31 -22.44 9.10
CA GLY A 219 32.34 -23.52 9.00
C GLY A 219 30.96 -23.04 8.59
N GLY A 220 30.82 -22.62 7.33
CA GLY A 220 29.52 -22.42 6.69
C GLY A 220 28.93 -23.74 6.26
N GLN A 221 28.17 -24.36 7.16
CA GLN A 221 27.18 -25.37 6.78
C GLN A 221 26.18 -24.74 5.78
N LEU A 222 25.34 -25.57 5.15
CA LEU A 222 23.99 -25.11 4.80
C LEU A 222 23.44 -24.40 6.05
N ASP A 223 23.45 -23.07 6.09
CA ASP A 223 22.98 -22.33 7.26
C ASP A 223 21.47 -22.28 7.21
N ALA A 224 20.87 -23.41 7.58
CA ALA A 224 19.45 -23.52 7.86
C ALA A 224 19.09 -22.85 9.22
N THR A 225 19.87 -21.88 9.70
CA THR A 225 19.69 -21.27 11.03
C THR A 225 19.88 -19.75 11.15
N ASP A 226 20.30 -19.00 10.12
CA ASP A 226 20.06 -17.55 10.07
C ASP A 226 18.72 -17.25 9.39
N ASP A 227 17.65 -17.71 10.02
CA ASP A 227 16.27 -17.49 9.61
C ASP A 227 15.81 -16.02 9.81
N THR A 228 16.73 -15.06 9.92
CA THR A 228 16.43 -13.64 10.22
C THR A 228 17.17 -12.62 9.35
N GLY A 229 17.95 -13.05 8.37
CA GLY A 229 18.76 -12.18 7.51
C GLY A 229 17.95 -11.19 6.67
N THR A 230 17.82 -9.95 7.15
CA THR A 230 17.44 -8.80 6.31
C THR A 230 18.71 -8.08 5.87
N GLY A 231 19.44 -8.61 4.90
CA GLY A 231 20.70 -8.00 4.50
C GLY A 231 21.14 -8.42 3.11
N PRO A 232 21.76 -7.52 2.33
CA PRO A 232 22.24 -7.88 1.00
C PRO A 232 23.37 -8.92 1.04
N GLU A 233 23.22 -10.00 0.27
CA GLU A 233 24.25 -11.03 0.13
C GLU A 233 25.40 -10.55 -0.76
N SER A 234 26.65 -10.87 -0.39
CA SER A 234 27.85 -10.36 -1.08
C SER A 234 28.92 -11.43 -1.28
N ILE A 235 29.49 -11.47 -2.49
CA ILE A 235 30.71 -12.21 -2.82
C ILE A 235 31.85 -11.22 -3.03
N PHE A 236 32.96 -11.45 -2.32
CA PHE A 236 34.20 -10.68 -2.44
C PHE A 236 35.35 -11.57 -2.93
N TRP A 237 36.14 -11.06 -3.87
CA TRP A 237 37.40 -11.67 -4.30
C TRP A 237 38.57 -10.77 -3.88
N ASP A 238 38.97 -10.92 -2.62
CA ASP A 238 40.07 -10.16 -2.01
C ASP A 238 41.34 -11.03 -1.81
N THR A 239 41.65 -11.89 -2.78
CA THR A 239 42.90 -12.65 -2.78
C THR A 239 43.95 -12.02 -3.67
N ALA A 240 45.23 -12.32 -3.37
CA ALA A 240 46.36 -11.92 -4.22
C ALA A 240 46.28 -12.51 -5.65
N ASP A 241 45.61 -13.65 -5.82
CA ASP A 241 45.36 -14.25 -7.12
C ASP A 241 44.17 -13.56 -7.81
N MET A 242 44.36 -13.17 -9.08
CA MET A 242 43.31 -12.56 -9.91
C MET A 242 42.18 -13.57 -10.21
N PRO A 243 40.91 -13.11 -10.28
CA PRO A 243 39.82 -13.94 -10.80
C PRO A 243 40.15 -14.43 -12.22
N PRO A 244 39.84 -15.69 -12.57
CA PRO A 244 40.06 -16.20 -13.92
C PRO A 244 39.26 -15.39 -14.95
N SER A 245 39.89 -15.05 -16.06
CA SER A 245 39.19 -14.35 -17.15
C SER A 245 38.16 -15.26 -17.83
N GLY A 246 37.08 -14.66 -18.31
CA GLY A 246 35.97 -15.33 -18.99
C GLY A 246 34.59 -14.96 -18.45
N SER A 247 33.57 -15.68 -18.92
CA SER A 247 32.17 -15.45 -18.56
C SER A 247 31.78 -16.10 -17.24
N TYR A 248 31.26 -15.31 -16.32
CA TYR A 248 30.68 -15.73 -15.04
C TYR A 248 29.17 -15.72 -15.13
N SER A 249 28.50 -16.72 -14.54
CA SER A 249 27.03 -16.79 -14.44
C SER A 249 26.58 -16.47 -13.02
N ILE A 250 25.58 -15.61 -12.88
CA ILE A 250 25.00 -15.17 -11.61
C ILE A 250 23.68 -15.90 -11.41
N CYS A 251 23.53 -16.50 -10.24
CA CYS A 251 22.49 -17.45 -9.93
C CYS A 251 21.94 -17.14 -8.52
N LEU A 252 20.61 -17.13 -8.36
CA LEU A 252 19.95 -16.92 -7.07
C LEU A 252 19.14 -18.17 -6.70
N ASN A 253 19.20 -18.61 -5.45
CA ASN A 253 18.37 -19.71 -4.94
C ASN A 253 17.54 -19.21 -3.77
N ALA A 254 16.22 -19.24 -3.92
CA ALA A 254 15.30 -19.11 -2.79
C ALA A 254 14.85 -20.52 -2.40
N TYR A 255 15.32 -21.01 -1.24
CA TYR A 255 14.89 -22.32 -0.75
C TYR A 255 13.44 -22.22 -0.21
N ASN A 256 12.53 -23.00 -0.79
CA ASN A 256 11.07 -22.76 -0.73
C ASN A 256 10.41 -22.78 0.67
N GLN A 257 11.13 -23.19 1.72
CA GLN A 257 10.53 -23.39 3.04
C GLN A 257 10.72 -22.19 3.99
N TYR A 258 11.50 -21.18 3.58
CA TYR A 258 11.83 -20.00 4.39
C TYR A 258 11.57 -18.67 3.69
N PHE A 259 11.42 -18.70 2.37
CA PHE A 259 10.96 -17.55 1.59
C PHE A 259 9.43 -17.49 1.66
N ASP A 260 8.86 -16.29 1.85
CA ASP A 260 7.42 -16.06 1.99
C ASP A 260 6.64 -16.89 0.93
N PRO A 261 5.68 -17.75 1.33
CA PRO A 261 4.94 -18.60 0.41
C PRO A 261 4.12 -17.81 -0.62
N ASP A 262 3.95 -16.49 -0.46
CA ASP A 262 3.29 -15.64 -1.44
C ASP A 262 4.24 -15.09 -2.51
N LEU A 263 4.90 -15.99 -3.24
CA LEU A 263 5.50 -15.71 -4.56
C LEU A 263 4.43 -15.54 -5.66
N SER A 264 3.21 -15.14 -5.30
CA SER A 264 2.16 -14.97 -6.29
C SER A 264 2.47 -13.81 -7.22
N ALA A 265 1.90 -13.86 -8.42
CA ALA A 265 1.97 -12.75 -9.37
C ALA A 265 1.37 -11.43 -8.83
N ALA A 266 0.66 -11.47 -7.69
CA ALA A 266 0.10 -10.29 -7.05
C ALA A 266 1.13 -9.52 -6.20
N ASP A 267 2.24 -10.16 -5.81
CA ASP A 267 3.20 -9.54 -4.89
C ASP A 267 4.66 -9.96 -5.11
N PRO A 268 5.26 -9.57 -6.26
CA PRO A 268 6.57 -10.04 -6.70
C PRO A 268 7.74 -9.55 -5.82
N VAL A 269 8.76 -10.40 -5.67
CA VAL A 269 10.04 -10.00 -5.04
C VAL A 269 10.99 -9.53 -6.12
N SER A 270 11.42 -8.28 -6.06
CA SER A 270 12.42 -7.75 -6.98
C SER A 270 13.83 -7.87 -6.41
N TYR A 271 14.81 -8.16 -7.26
CA TYR A 271 16.23 -8.20 -6.93
C TYR A 271 17.03 -7.19 -7.76
N ILE A 272 18.16 -6.75 -7.21
CA ILE A 272 19.20 -5.97 -7.88
C ILE A 272 20.55 -6.62 -7.58
N VAL A 273 21.29 -7.02 -8.61
CA VAL A 273 22.67 -7.51 -8.51
C VAL A 273 23.63 -6.47 -9.10
N LYS A 274 24.63 -6.07 -8.32
CA LYS A 274 25.70 -5.16 -8.74
C LYS A 274 27.03 -5.89 -8.80
N VAL A 275 27.69 -5.83 -9.95
CA VAL A 275 29.05 -6.35 -10.16
C VAL A 275 30.02 -5.17 -10.25
N GLN A 276 31.00 -5.15 -9.36
CA GLN A 276 31.99 -4.08 -9.24
C GLN A 276 33.40 -4.63 -9.39
N ARG A 277 34.22 -3.92 -10.17
CA ARG A 277 35.62 -4.27 -10.43
C ARG A 277 36.49 -3.01 -10.39
N PRO A 278 37.78 -3.12 -10.04
CA PRO A 278 38.67 -1.98 -10.02
C PRO A 278 38.78 -1.30 -11.39
N GLY A 279 38.36 -0.02 -11.46
CA GLY A 279 38.55 0.83 -12.64
C GLY A 279 37.52 0.66 -13.74
N GLU A 280 36.47 -0.14 -13.51
CA GLU A 280 35.40 -0.42 -14.47
C GLU A 280 34.05 0.13 -13.95
N PRO A 281 33.14 0.56 -14.83
CA PRO A 281 31.78 0.92 -14.42
C PRO A 281 31.07 -0.25 -13.74
N THR A 282 30.29 0.03 -12.69
CA THR A 282 29.41 -0.97 -12.06
C THR A 282 28.43 -1.52 -13.09
N GLN A 283 28.36 -2.84 -13.23
CA GLN A 283 27.32 -3.51 -14.00
C GLN A 283 26.15 -3.84 -13.06
N GLU A 284 24.93 -3.57 -13.50
CA GLU A 284 23.71 -3.79 -12.72
C GLU A 284 22.75 -4.71 -13.48
N PHE A 285 22.23 -5.70 -12.79
CA PHE A 285 21.18 -6.60 -13.25
C PHE A 285 20.00 -6.48 -12.29
N SER A 286 18.79 -6.35 -12.80
CA SER A 286 17.60 -6.28 -11.95
C SER A 286 16.45 -7.07 -12.56
N GLY A 287 15.54 -7.52 -11.73
CA GLY A 287 14.42 -8.35 -12.15
C GLY A 287 13.48 -8.68 -11.03
N VAL A 288 12.47 -9.48 -11.37
CA VAL A 288 11.54 -10.07 -10.42
C VAL A 288 11.88 -11.55 -10.30
N TYR A 289 11.96 -12.04 -9.07
CA TYR A 289 12.13 -13.46 -8.80
C TYR A 289 10.87 -14.20 -9.25
N THR A 290 11.04 -15.12 -10.19
CA THR A 290 10.02 -16.07 -10.63
C THR A 290 10.58 -17.46 -10.41
N GLU A 291 9.82 -18.41 -9.84
CA GLU A 291 10.30 -19.80 -9.76
C GLU A 291 10.60 -20.33 -11.18
N ASP A 292 11.87 -20.46 -11.54
CA ASP A 292 12.28 -21.07 -12.81
C ASP A 292 12.63 -22.55 -12.58
N THR A 293 12.19 -23.37 -13.54
CA THR A 293 12.39 -24.82 -13.60
C THR A 293 13.39 -25.22 -14.69
N ASP A 294 14.02 -24.26 -15.37
CA ASP A 294 15.00 -24.52 -16.43
C ASP A 294 16.40 -23.98 -16.05
N SER A 295 17.31 -24.86 -15.60
CA SER A 295 18.68 -24.45 -15.27
C SER A 295 19.72 -25.34 -15.96
N THR A 296 20.13 -24.92 -17.17
CA THR A 296 21.28 -25.53 -17.88
C THR A 296 22.60 -24.81 -17.62
N GLN A 297 22.59 -23.61 -17.00
CA GLN A 297 23.80 -22.82 -16.69
C GLN A 297 24.16 -22.81 -15.20
N CYS A 298 23.18 -22.75 -14.31
CA CYS A 298 23.29 -23.00 -12.88
C CYS A 298 22.83 -24.47 -12.66
N ALA A 299 23.56 -25.32 -11.95
CA ALA A 299 23.25 -26.76 -11.85
C ALA A 299 21.80 -27.07 -11.34
N PRO A 300 21.25 -28.28 -11.56
CA PRO A 300 19.80 -28.52 -11.46
C PRO A 300 19.26 -28.52 -10.03
N GLY A 301 18.24 -27.71 -9.78
CA GLY A 301 17.41 -27.70 -8.57
C GLY A 301 17.31 -26.34 -7.90
N THR A 302 16.18 -25.65 -8.13
CA THR A 302 15.73 -24.39 -7.50
C THR A 302 16.58 -23.13 -7.66
N VAL A 303 17.53 -23.11 -8.61
CA VAL A 303 18.38 -21.93 -8.85
C VAL A 303 17.91 -21.15 -10.08
N ASN A 304 17.57 -19.87 -9.89
CA ASN A 304 17.23 -18.92 -10.94
C ASN A 304 18.50 -18.28 -11.52
N TYR A 305 18.66 -18.37 -12.85
CA TYR A 305 19.69 -17.61 -13.55
C TYR A 305 19.26 -16.16 -13.71
N VAL A 306 20.08 -15.22 -13.25
CA VAL A 306 19.73 -13.78 -13.25
C VAL A 306 20.60 -12.93 -14.18
N GLY A 307 21.72 -13.47 -14.66
CA GLY A 307 22.58 -12.79 -15.63
C GLY A 307 23.99 -13.36 -15.71
N SER A 308 24.83 -12.74 -16.54
CA SER A 308 26.25 -13.09 -16.67
C SER A 308 27.10 -11.85 -16.94
N PHE A 309 28.37 -11.89 -16.55
CA PHE A 309 29.35 -10.85 -16.86
C PHE A 309 30.68 -11.47 -17.30
N ASP A 310 31.41 -10.78 -18.19
CA ASP A 310 32.76 -11.16 -18.56
C ASP A 310 33.79 -10.48 -17.67
N TYR A 311 34.72 -11.24 -17.10
CA TYR A 311 35.91 -10.72 -16.40
C TYR A 311 37.13 -10.75 -17.35
N PRO A 312 37.87 -9.63 -17.53
CA PRO A 312 38.98 -9.53 -18.48
C PRO A 312 40.23 -10.34 -18.08
#